data_AF-A0A9E2H504-F1
#
_entry.id   AF-A0A9E2H504-F1
#
_cell.length_a   1.000
_cell.length_b   1.000
_cell.length_c   1.000
_cell.angle_alpha   90.00
_cell.angle_beta   90.00
_cell.angle_gamma   90.00
#
_symmetry.space_group_name_H-M   'P 1'
#
loop_
_entity.id
_entity.type
_entity.pdbx_description
1 polymer ?
#
loop_
_entity_poly.entity_id
_entity_poly.type
_entity_poly.pdbx_seq_one_letter_code
_entity_poly.pdbx_strand_id
1 'polypeptide(L)'
;MKQKKIMKHLFVIILLIVGTLPITVYSQGESAVPFLLIAPNSRASGMGESGTGIADDASAIFWNPAGLAFQSGQEISITHANWLPQFMMSDLFY
;
A
#
# COMPACT_ATOMS: atom_id res chain seq x y z
N MET A 1 -7.36 -55.63 -10.02
CA MET A 1 -7.49 -55.01 -8.67
C MET A 1 -6.20 -54.36 -8.13
N LYS A 2 -5.01 -54.95 -8.32
CA LYS A 2 -3.73 -54.46 -7.75
C LYS A 2 -3.31 -53.07 -8.27
N GLN A 3 -3.46 -52.80 -9.56
CA GLN A 3 -3.13 -51.50 -10.19
C GLN A 3 -3.94 -50.32 -9.62
N LYS A 4 -5.26 -50.51 -9.41
CA LYS A 4 -6.12 -49.49 -8.80
C LYS A 4 -5.75 -49.17 -7.34
N LYS A 5 -5.17 -50.13 -6.60
CA LYS A 5 -4.68 -49.89 -5.24
C LYS A 5 -3.38 -49.06 -5.25
N ILE A 6 -2.46 -49.36 -6.17
CA ILE A 6 -1.20 -48.60 -6.35
C ILE A 6 -1.49 -47.14 -6.68
N MET A 7 -2.38 -46.88 -7.64
CA MET A 7 -2.76 -45.52 -8.04
C MET A 7 -3.40 -44.72 -6.89
N LYS A 8 -4.19 -45.38 -6.03
CA LYS A 8 -4.74 -44.74 -4.81
C LYS A 8 -3.64 -44.36 -3.82
N HIS A 9 -2.63 -45.21 -3.63
CA HIS A 9 -1.54 -44.93 -2.71
C HIS A 9 -0.66 -43.79 -3.23
N LEU A 10 -0.38 -43.75 -4.54
CA LEU A 10 0.32 -42.62 -5.18
C LEU A 10 -0.45 -41.30 -5.02
N PHE A 11 -1.77 -41.31 -5.18
CA PHE A 11 -2.59 -40.14 -4.97
C PHE A 11 -2.53 -39.62 -3.52
N VAL A 12 -2.59 -40.53 -2.54
CA VAL A 12 -2.48 -40.17 -1.12
C VAL A 12 -1.10 -39.61 -0.79
N ILE A 13 -0.02 -40.19 -1.34
CA ILE A 13 1.34 -39.70 -1.15
C ILE A 13 1.50 -38.29 -1.72
N ILE A 14 0.96 -38.02 -2.92
CA ILE A 14 0.98 -36.67 -3.51
C ILE A 14 0.24 -35.67 -2.63
N LEU A 15 -0.94 -36.03 -2.09
CA LEU A 15 -1.72 -35.19 -1.19
C LEU A 15 -0.95 -34.86 0.10
N LEU A 16 -0.26 -35.85 0.66
CA LEU A 16 0.58 -35.66 1.85
C LEU A 16 1.78 -34.75 1.56
N ILE A 17 2.45 -34.92 0.41
CA ILE A 17 3.57 -34.06 0.01
C ILE A 17 3.11 -32.61 -0.15
N VAL A 18 2.00 -32.37 -0.85
CA VAL A 18 1.45 -31.02 -1.04
C VAL A 18 1.04 -30.39 0.28
N GLY A 19 0.47 -31.16 1.21
CA GLY A 19 0.07 -30.67 2.54
C GLY A 19 1.23 -30.30 3.46
N THR A 20 2.46 -30.76 3.18
CA THR A 20 3.67 -30.43 3.97
C THR A 20 4.48 -29.27 3.41
N LEU A 21 4.08 -28.70 2.27
CA LEU A 21 4.75 -27.52 1.73
C LEU A 21 4.60 -26.35 2.71
N PRO A 22 5.69 -25.65 3.06
CA PRO A 22 5.62 -24.56 4.02
C PRO A 22 4.78 -23.42 3.43
N ILE A 23 3.61 -23.18 4.03
CA ILE A 23 2.79 -22.00 3.74
C ILE A 23 3.32 -20.87 4.61
N THR A 24 3.96 -19.87 4.00
CA THR A 24 4.28 -18.63 4.70
C THR A 24 3.01 -17.78 4.78
N VAL A 25 2.55 -17.54 6.00
CA VAL A 25 1.46 -16.58 6.27
C VAL A 25 2.10 -15.31 6.80
N TYR A 26 1.95 -14.21 6.06
CA TYR A 26 2.39 -12.89 6.49
C TYR A 26 1.25 -12.20 7.23
N SER A 27 1.52 -11.70 8.44
CA SER A 27 0.60 -10.79 9.12
C SER A 27 0.48 -9.50 8.29
N GLN A 28 -0.74 -9.15 7.87
CA GLN A 28 -1.01 -7.83 7.31
C GLN A 28 -1.24 -6.88 8.49
N GLY A 29 -0.49 -5.77 8.53
CA GLY A 29 -0.76 -4.71 9.50
C GLY A 29 -2.06 -4.00 9.14
N GLU A 30 -2.98 -3.90 10.09
CA GLU A 30 -4.17 -3.07 9.94
C GLU A 30 -3.87 -1.64 10.36
N SER A 31 -4.19 -0.67 9.49
CA SER A 31 -4.19 0.75 9.84
C SER A 31 -5.64 1.20 10.03
N ALA A 32 -5.91 1.93 11.10
CA ALA A 32 -7.22 2.54 11.32
C ALA A 32 -7.57 3.57 10.24
N VAL A 33 -6.55 4.13 9.55
CA VAL A 33 -6.68 5.30 8.68
C VAL A 33 -5.80 5.14 7.42
N PRO A 34 -6.21 4.33 6.42
CA PRO A 34 -5.38 4.04 5.24
C PRO A 34 -5.18 5.24 4.30
N PHE A 35 -6.07 6.25 4.33
CA PHE A 35 -5.94 7.41 3.45
C PHE A 35 -4.72 8.29 3.78
N LEU A 36 -4.13 8.18 4.97
CA LEU A 36 -2.88 8.88 5.32
C LEU A 36 -1.66 8.35 4.56
N LEU A 37 -1.78 7.21 3.87
CA LEU A 37 -0.77 6.73 2.94
C LEU A 37 -0.80 7.47 1.60
N ILE A 38 -1.88 8.21 1.32
CA ILE A 38 -2.04 8.94 0.07
C ILE A 38 -1.41 10.31 0.23
N ALA A 39 -0.45 10.62 -0.65
CA ALA A 39 0.21 11.91 -0.68
C ALA A 39 -0.79 13.06 -0.89
N PRO A 40 -0.79 14.10 -0.03
CA PRO A 40 -1.80 15.16 -0.03
C PRO A 40 -1.53 16.24 -1.10
N ASN A 41 -0.46 16.12 -1.88
CA ASN A 41 -0.10 17.08 -2.91
C ASN A 41 0.33 16.39 -4.21
N SER A 42 0.04 17.02 -5.35
CA SER A 42 0.40 16.46 -6.67
C SER A 42 1.91 16.52 -6.95
N ARG A 43 2.63 17.50 -6.38
CA ARG A 43 4.07 17.70 -6.59
C ARG A 43 4.89 16.53 -6.06
N ALA A 44 4.76 16.17 -4.78
CA ALA A 44 5.51 15.04 -4.24
C ALA A 44 5.06 13.71 -4.85
N SER A 45 3.75 13.55 -5.12
CA SER A 45 3.20 12.38 -5.82
C SER A 45 3.87 12.19 -7.18
N GLY A 46 3.99 13.25 -7.99
CA GLY A 46 4.63 13.20 -9.31
C GLY A 46 6.14 12.93 -9.26
N MET A 47 6.79 13.20 -8.13
CA MET A 47 8.20 12.88 -7.88
C MET A 47 8.42 11.51 -7.22
N GLY A 48 7.40 10.65 -7.22
CA GLY A 48 7.48 9.30 -6.64
C GLY A 48 7.49 9.30 -5.11
N GLU A 49 6.64 10.13 -4.49
CA GLU A 49 6.45 10.19 -3.03
C GLU A 49 7.72 10.59 -2.25
N SER A 50 8.59 11.38 -2.89
CA SER A 50 9.87 11.83 -2.33
C SER A 50 9.78 13.07 -1.43
N GLY A 51 8.57 13.40 -0.93
CA GLY A 51 8.31 14.66 -0.23
C GLY A 51 9.10 14.84 1.08
N THR A 52 9.47 13.75 1.76
CA THR A 52 10.30 13.82 2.99
C THR A 52 11.63 14.53 2.77
N GLY A 53 12.23 14.41 1.58
CA GLY A 53 13.52 15.03 1.24
C GLY A 53 13.42 16.47 0.72
N ILE A 54 12.24 16.90 0.27
CA ILE A 54 11.99 18.18 -0.39
C ILE A 54 10.87 18.93 0.36
N ALA A 55 10.86 18.86 1.69
CA ALA A 55 9.82 19.47 2.52
C ALA A 55 9.96 21.01 2.58
N ASP A 56 9.79 21.65 1.42
CA ASP A 56 10.01 23.07 1.14
C ASP A 56 8.72 23.82 0.77
N ASP A 57 7.56 23.16 0.82
CA ASP A 57 6.23 23.74 0.54
C ASP A 57 5.22 23.49 1.70
N ALA A 58 4.01 24.03 1.60
CA ALA A 58 2.99 23.93 2.67
C ALA A 58 2.61 22.47 3.05
N SER A 59 2.92 21.48 2.20
CA SER A 59 2.68 20.07 2.48
C SER A 59 3.72 19.45 3.43
N ALA A 60 4.75 20.19 3.84
CA ALA A 60 5.77 19.73 4.78
C ALA A 60 5.18 19.21 6.10
N ILE A 61 4.01 19.70 6.52
CA ILE A 61 3.27 19.18 7.71
C ILE A 61 2.99 17.67 7.58
N PHE A 62 2.71 17.19 6.36
CA PHE A 62 2.47 15.77 6.09
C PHE A 62 3.78 14.99 5.90
N TRP A 63 4.74 15.54 5.16
CA TRP A 63 5.95 14.81 4.76
C TRP A 63 7.09 14.84 5.78
N ASN A 64 7.42 16.03 6.31
CA ASN A 64 8.48 16.27 7.29
C ASN A 64 8.33 17.67 7.91
N PRO A 65 7.68 17.79 9.09
CA PRO A 65 7.43 19.08 9.73
C PRO A 65 8.69 19.87 10.08
N ALA A 66 9.87 19.23 10.18
CA ALA A 66 11.13 19.94 10.43
C ALA A 66 11.51 20.88 9.27
N GLY A 67 11.03 20.61 8.04
CA GLY A 67 11.23 21.47 6.88
C GLY A 67 10.62 22.87 7.04
N LEU A 68 9.52 22.98 7.78
CA LEU A 68 8.84 24.25 8.06
C LEU A 68 9.75 25.27 8.78
N ALA A 69 10.72 24.79 9.57
CA ALA A 69 11.65 25.66 10.26
C ALA A 69 12.58 26.45 9.31
N PHE A 70 12.72 25.99 8.07
CA PHE A 70 13.55 26.62 7.04
C PHE A 70 12.75 27.42 6.01
N GLN A 71 11.41 27.37 6.06
CA GLN A 71 10.56 28.18 5.21
C GLN A 71 10.46 29.62 5.74
N SER A 72 10.21 30.55 4.81
CA SER A 72 9.99 31.97 5.12
C SER A 72 8.75 32.49 4.42
N GLY A 73 7.99 33.34 5.11
CA GLY A 73 6.74 33.90 4.59
C GLY A 73 5.51 33.05 4.90
N GLN A 74 4.47 33.21 4.09
CA GLN A 74 3.20 32.50 4.21
C GLN A 74 2.91 31.81 2.88
N GLU A 75 2.50 30.55 2.95
CA GLU A 75 2.17 29.73 1.79
C GLU A 75 0.82 29.06 1.99
N ILE A 76 0.04 28.97 0.91
CA ILE A 76 -1.24 28.27 0.88
C ILE A 76 -1.19 27.30 -0.30
N SER A 77 -1.50 26.03 -0.03
CA SER A 77 -1.60 24.99 -1.04
C SER A 77 -3.00 24.40 -1.04
N ILE A 78 -3.57 24.24 -2.23
CA ILE A 78 -4.88 23.64 -2.46
C ILE A 78 -4.67 22.53 -3.49
N THR A 79 -5.07 21.31 -3.15
CA THR A 79 -5.02 20.15 -4.03
C THR A 79 -6.40 19.51 -4.06
N HIS A 80 -6.73 18.88 -5.18
CA HIS A 80 -7.85 17.98 -5.28
C HIS A 80 -7.45 16.77 -6.13
N ALA A 81 -7.77 15.57 -5.67
CA ALA A 81 -7.65 14.36 -6.47
C ALA A 81 -8.82 13.39 -6.23
N ASN A 82 -9.41 12.92 -7.33
CA ASN A 82 -10.36 11.81 -7.32
C ASN A 82 -9.58 10.50 -7.30
N TRP A 83 -9.66 9.76 -6.20
CA TRP A 83 -8.97 8.48 -6.07
C TRP A 83 -9.84 7.35 -6.62
N LEU A 84 -9.22 6.40 -7.33
CA LEU A 84 -9.88 5.21 -7.86
C LEU A 84 -11.17 5.48 -8.68
N PRO A 85 -11.16 6.41 -9.67
CA PRO A 85 -12.37 6.79 -10.41
C PRO A 85 -13.01 5.61 -11.17
N GLN A 86 -12.20 4.62 -11.55
CA GLN A 86 -12.66 3.40 -12.22
C GLN A 86 -13.57 2.53 -11.34
N PHE A 87 -13.44 2.63 -10.02
CA PHE A 87 -14.24 1.84 -9.07
C PHE A 87 -15.55 2.54 -8.69
N MET A 88 -15.85 3.69 -9.29
CA MET A 88 -17.06 4.48 -9.05
C MET A 88 -17.28 4.83 -7.56
N MET A 89 -16.19 4.94 -6.79
CA MET A 89 -16.25 5.33 -5.39
C MET A 89 -16.20 6.86 -5.30
N SER A 90 -17.35 7.49 -5.08
CA SER A 90 -17.47 8.97 -5.07
C SER A 90 -17.08 9.63 -3.76
N ASP A 91 -16.82 8.82 -2.73
CA ASP A 91 -16.47 9.21 -1.35
C ASP A 91 -14.95 9.19 -1.11
N LEU A 92 -14.18 8.82 -2.13
CA LEU A 92 -12.75 8.58 -2.03
C LEU A 92 -11.97 9.68 -2.75
N PHE A 93 -11.95 10.87 -2.15
CA PHE A 93 -11.27 12.05 -2.68
C PHE A 93 -10.63 12.87 -1.57
N TYR A 94 -9.65 13.69 -1.94
CA TYR A 94 -9.06 14.73 -1.11
C TYR A 94 -8.86 16.01 -1.93
#